data_AF-A0A9D6L4X8-F1
#
_entry.id   AF-A0A9D6L4X8-F1
#
_cell.length_a   1.000
_cell.length_b   1.000
_cell.length_c   1.000
_cell.angle_alpha   90.00
_cell.angle_beta   90.00
_cell.angle_gamma   90.00
#
_symmetry.space_group_name_H-M   'P 1'
#
loop_
_entity.id
_entity.type
_entity.pdbx_description
1 polymer ?
#
loop_
_entity_poly.entity_id
_entity_poly.type
_entity_poly.pdbx_seq_one_letter_code
_entity_poly.pdbx_strand_id
1 'polypeptide(L)'
;MVLTLDADLQAILESHLARAVDTLRAVRGFAVFMDPRTGEILAAACVPHLPAGQARAWPFTDQYEPGSTFKAVVAGAALEENVARPDQYFDAGGG
;
A
#
# COMPACT_ATOMS: atom_id res chain seq x y z
N MET A 1 3.36 17.69 -20.71
CA MET A 1 3.33 16.98 -19.41
C MET A 1 4.04 15.64 -19.60
N VAL A 2 4.87 15.24 -18.63
CA VAL A 2 5.57 13.94 -18.62
C VAL A 2 5.16 13.25 -17.32
N LEU A 3 4.79 11.96 -17.41
CA LEU A 3 4.43 11.16 -16.24
C LEU A 3 5.70 10.60 -15.59
N THR A 4 5.68 10.40 -14.28
CA THR A 4 6.73 9.68 -13.53
C THR A 4 6.55 8.15 -13.61
N LEU A 5 5.49 7.70 -14.29
CA LEU A 5 5.18 6.29 -14.44
C LEU A 5 6.24 5.61 -15.30
N ASP A 6 6.74 4.49 -14.79
CA ASP A 6 7.57 3.55 -15.51
C ASP A 6 6.67 2.47 -16.12
N ALA A 7 6.75 2.28 -17.44
CA ALA A 7 5.87 1.38 -18.17
C ALA A 7 6.09 -0.10 -17.80
N ASP A 8 7.33 -0.49 -17.49
CA ASP A 8 7.66 -1.86 -17.13
C ASP A 8 7.12 -2.17 -15.72
N LEU A 9 7.33 -1.24 -14.77
CA LEU A 9 6.78 -1.36 -13.42
C LEU A 9 5.24 -1.34 -13.43
N GLN A 10 4.61 -0.52 -14.29
CA GLN A 10 3.17 -0.49 -14.46
C GLN A 10 2.64 -1.84 -14.95
N ALA A 11 3.25 -2.43 -15.98
CA ALA A 11 2.84 -3.73 -16.52
C ALA A 11 3.00 -4.86 -15.50
N ILE A 12 4.10 -4.85 -14.72
CA ILE A 12 4.32 -5.79 -13.61
C ILE A 12 3.23 -5.63 -12.56
N LEU A 13 2.98 -4.40 -12.11
CA LEU A 13 2.01 -4.11 -11.05
C LEU A 13 0.60 -4.56 -11.43
N GLU A 14 0.15 -4.23 -12.65
CA GLU A 14 -1.16 -4.61 -13.16
C GLU A 14 -1.33 -6.12 -13.25
N SER A 15 -0.34 -6.82 -13.83
CA SER A 15 -0.37 -8.27 -14.00
C SER A 15 -0.42 -9.00 -12.65
N HIS A 16 0.41 -8.59 -11.70
CA HIS A 16 0.46 -9.20 -10.37
C HIS A 16 -0.77 -8.87 -9.53
N LEU A 17 -1.27 -7.64 -9.59
CA LEU A 17 -2.47 -7.24 -8.87
C LEU A 17 -3.70 -7.99 -9.39
N ALA A 18 -3.86 -8.10 -10.71
CA ALA A 18 -4.96 -8.85 -11.31
C ALA A 18 -4.95 -10.32 -10.85
N ARG A 19 -3.78 -10.96 -10.89
CA ARG A 19 -3.61 -12.33 -10.40
C ARG A 19 -3.92 -12.46 -8.91
N ALA A 20 -3.50 -11.51 -8.09
CA ALA A 20 -3.73 -11.54 -6.64
C ALA A 20 -5.22 -11.41 -6.32
N VAL A 21 -5.94 -10.50 -6.98
CA VAL A 21 -7.39 -10.32 -6.80
C VAL A 21 -8.15 -11.60 -7.18
N ASP A 22 -7.79 -12.22 -8.30
CA ASP A 22 -8.39 -13.48 -8.74
C ASP A 22 -8.10 -14.63 -7.76
N THR A 23 -6.83 -14.84 -7.40
CA THR A 23 -6.39 -15.92 -6.50
C THR A 23 -7.04 -15.82 -5.12
N LEU A 24 -7.14 -14.60 -4.58
CA LEU A 24 -7.74 -14.33 -3.26
C LEU A 24 -9.26 -14.21 -3.31
N ARG A 25 -9.87 -14.28 -4.51
CA ARG A 25 -11.29 -14.02 -4.74
C ARG A 25 -11.74 -12.69 -4.12
N ALA A 26 -10.87 -11.68 -4.19
CA ALA A 26 -11.15 -10.37 -3.65
C ALA A 26 -12.18 -9.63 -4.52
N VAL A 27 -13.01 -8.81 -3.91
CA VAL A 27 -14.02 -7.99 -4.64
C VAL A 27 -13.32 -6.95 -5.53
N ARG A 28 -12.22 -6.39 -5.04
CA ARG A 28 -11.39 -5.39 -5.71
C ARG A 28 -10.02 -5.30 -5.04
N GLY A 29 -9.06 -4.71 -5.72
CA GLY A 29 -7.74 -4.42 -5.21
C GLY A 29 -7.12 -3.21 -5.87
N PHE A 30 -6.16 -2.59 -5.20
CA PHE A 30 -5.36 -1.51 -5.73
C PHE A 30 -3.93 -1.61 -5.21
N ALA A 31 -2.98 -1.04 -5.94
CA ALA A 31 -1.59 -1.00 -5.54
C ALA A 31 -0.87 0.21 -6.13
N VAL A 32 0.19 0.67 -5.46
CA VAL A 32 1.01 1.81 -5.86
C VAL A 32 2.48 1.47 -5.60
N PHE A 33 3.35 1.74 -6.57
CA PHE A 33 4.80 1.78 -6.38
C PHE A 33 5.25 3.24 -6.35
N MET A 34 6.06 3.57 -5.34
CA MET A 34 6.53 4.93 -5.08
C MET A 34 8.03 4.90 -4.78
N ASP A 35 8.81 5.86 -5.29
CA ASP A 35 10.16 6.09 -4.79
C ASP A 35 10.06 6.76 -3.40
N PRO A 36 10.53 6.13 -2.32
CA PRO A 36 10.37 6.66 -0.97
C PRO A 36 11.20 7.92 -0.70
N ARG A 37 12.19 8.24 -1.56
CA ARG A 37 13.05 9.42 -1.43
C ARG A 37 12.45 10.65 -2.10
N THR A 38 11.78 10.48 -3.25
CA THR A 38 11.23 11.58 -4.05
C THR A 38 9.70 11.70 -3.93
N GLY A 39 9.02 10.63 -3.55
CA GLY A 39 7.56 10.53 -3.54
C GLY A 39 6.95 10.32 -4.93
N GLU A 40 7.77 10.16 -5.97
CA GLU A 40 7.29 9.92 -7.33
C GLU A 40 6.52 8.61 -7.42
N ILE A 41 5.37 8.65 -8.10
CA ILE A 41 4.58 7.45 -8.39
C ILE A 41 5.16 6.79 -9.62
N LEU A 42 5.71 5.59 -9.43
CA LEU A 42 6.34 4.80 -10.48
C LEU A 42 5.32 3.90 -11.19
N ALA A 43 4.31 3.44 -10.46
CA ALA A 43 3.19 2.65 -10.99
C ALA A 43 1.98 2.76 -10.07
N ALA A 44 0.76 2.71 -10.62
CA ALA A 44 -0.47 2.65 -9.86
C ALA A 44 -1.56 1.87 -10.61
N ALA A 45 -2.18 0.90 -9.96
CA ALA A 45 -3.15 0.00 -10.59
C ALA A 45 -4.38 -0.24 -9.72
N CYS A 46 -5.51 -0.51 -10.36
CA CYS A 46 -6.79 -0.86 -9.73
C CYS A 46 -7.42 -2.04 -10.49
N VAL A 47 -8.00 -2.99 -9.77
CA VAL A 47 -8.69 -4.16 -10.31
C VAL A 47 -10.04 -4.34 -9.58
N PRO A 48 -11.17 -4.51 -10.29
CA PRO A 48 -11.30 -4.58 -11.75
C PRO A 48 -11.05 -3.25 -12.47
N HIS A 49 -10.66 -3.33 -13.74
CA HIS A 49 -10.62 -2.17 -14.62
C HIS A 49 -12.06 -1.77 -14.98
N LEU A 50 -12.48 -0.59 -14.51
CA LEU A 50 -13.82 -0.07 -14.79
C LEU A 50 -13.81 0.76 -16.08
N PRO A 51 -14.95 0.83 -16.80
CA PRO A 51 -15.08 1.66 -17.99
C PRO A 51 -14.72 3.12 -17.75
N ALA A 52 -14.24 3.80 -18.80
CA ALA A 52 -13.99 5.24 -18.77
C ALA A 52 -15.25 6.00 -18.30
N GLY A 53 -15.10 6.86 -17.29
CA GLY A 53 -16.20 7.57 -16.63
C GLY A 53 -16.71 6.91 -15.34
N GLN A 54 -16.39 5.64 -15.10
CA GLN A 54 -16.62 4.94 -13.84
C GLN A 54 -15.32 4.54 -13.14
N ALA A 55 -14.19 4.62 -13.86
CA ALA A 55 -12.85 4.42 -13.33
C ALA A 55 -12.61 5.31 -12.10
N ARG A 56 -12.42 4.67 -10.95
CA ARG A 56 -12.01 5.33 -9.71
C ARG A 56 -10.56 5.01 -9.45
N ALA A 57 -9.77 6.04 -9.18
CA ALA A 57 -8.41 5.86 -8.70
C ALA A 57 -8.46 5.57 -7.19
N TRP A 58 -8.86 4.35 -6.82
CA TRP A 58 -9.05 3.95 -5.42
C TRP A 58 -7.86 4.24 -4.51
N PRO A 59 -6.58 4.06 -4.92
CA PRO A 59 -5.44 4.40 -4.08
C PRO A 59 -5.44 5.85 -3.57
N PHE A 60 -6.08 6.76 -4.30
CA PHE A 60 -6.06 8.19 -4.00
C PHE A 60 -7.40 8.72 -3.50
N THR A 61 -8.49 7.96 -3.66
CA THR A 61 -9.85 8.44 -3.41
C THR A 61 -10.63 7.65 -2.37
N ASP A 62 -10.27 6.40 -2.15
CA ASP A 62 -10.93 5.57 -1.14
C ASP A 62 -10.19 5.68 0.20
N GLN A 63 -10.97 5.77 1.28
CA GLN A 63 -10.47 5.73 2.64
C GLN A 63 -10.81 4.36 3.24
N TYR A 64 -9.89 3.82 4.04
CA TYR A 64 -10.09 2.59 4.79
C TYR A 64 -9.32 2.68 6.10
N GLU A 65 -9.76 1.91 7.10
CA GLU A 65 -9.04 1.83 8.37
C GLU A 65 -7.72 1.07 8.16
N PRO A 66 -6.55 1.69 8.45
CA PRO A 66 -5.25 1.11 8.10
C PRO A 66 -4.87 -0.12 8.94
N GLY A 67 -5.66 -0.50 9.94
CA GLY A 67 -5.45 -1.70 10.76
C GLY A 67 -4.00 -1.82 11.28
N SER A 68 -3.44 -3.04 11.24
CA SER A 68 -2.08 -3.26 11.71
C SER A 68 -0.99 -2.57 10.87
N THR A 69 -1.28 -2.07 9.66
CA THR A 69 -0.27 -1.34 8.86
C THR A 69 0.10 0.00 9.50
N PHE A 70 -0.80 0.59 10.29
CA PHE A 70 -0.54 1.83 11.03
C PHE A 70 0.47 1.66 12.19
N LYS A 71 0.72 0.42 12.64
CA LYS A 71 1.64 0.15 13.75
C LYS A 71 3.06 0.65 13.49
N ALA A 72 3.49 0.81 12.24
CA ALA A 72 4.79 1.40 11.91
C ALA A 72 4.92 2.84 12.45
N VAL A 73 3.85 3.64 12.42
CA VAL A 73 3.81 5.00 12.95
C VAL A 73 3.95 4.97 14.47
N VAL A 74 3.16 4.11 15.14
CA VAL A 74 3.19 3.98 16.61
C VAL A 74 4.53 3.45 17.09
N ALA A 75 5.10 2.47 16.40
CA ALA A 75 6.43 1.94 16.71
C ALA A 75 7.52 3.00 16.52
N GLY A 76 7.44 3.78 15.44
CA GLY A 76 8.35 4.91 15.22
C GLY A 76 8.28 5.95 16.34
N ALA A 77 7.07 6.33 16.76
CA ALA A 77 6.88 7.24 17.89
C ALA A 77 7.43 6.67 19.20
N ALA A 78 7.23 5.37 19.46
CA ALA A 78 7.74 4.73 20.67
C ALA A 78 9.28 4.70 20.74
N LEU A 79 9.93 4.50 19.59
CA LEU A 79 11.39 4.57 19.48
C LEU A 79 11.90 6.02 19.63
N GLU A 80 11.23 6.99 19.00
CA GLU A 80 11.59 8.41 19.06
C GLU A 80 11.48 8.96 20.49
N GLU A 81 10.39 8.65 21.18
CA GLU A 81 10.15 9.06 22.57
C GLU A 81 10.98 8.23 23.58
N ASN A 82 11.83 7.31 23.10
CA ASN A 82 12.66 6.42 23.92
C ASN A 82 11.88 5.58 24.95
N VAL A 83 10.59 5.35 24.71
CA VAL A 83 9.71 4.53 25.57
C VAL A 83 9.76 3.04 25.20
N ALA A 84 10.39 2.70 24.07
CA ALA A 84 10.65 1.34 23.62
C ALA A 84 12.06 1.22 23.03
N ARG A 85 12.65 0.02 23.08
CA ARG A 85 13.88 -0.33 22.36
C ARG A 85 13.64 -1.52 21.42
N PRO A 86 14.37 -1.63 20.30
CA PRO A 86 14.20 -2.75 19.36
C PRO A 86 14.45 -4.13 19.99
N ASP A 87 15.30 -4.20 21.02
CA ASP A 87 15.69 -5.40 21.76
C ASP A 87 14.91 -5.57 23.08
N GLN A 88 14.00 -4.67 23.40
CA GLN A 88 13.20 -4.72 24.61
C GLN A 88 12.15 -5.83 24.52
N TYR A 89 12.12 -6.69 25.53
CA TYR A 89 11.07 -7.68 25.69
C TYR A 89 9.81 -7.03 26.25
N PHE A 90 8.68 -7.30 25.60
CA PHE A 90 7.36 -6.94 26.09
C PHE A 90 6.61 -8.20 26.47
N ASP A 91 6.14 -8.27 27.71
CA ASP A 91 5.17 -9.29 28.11
C ASP A 91 3.80 -8.90 27.57
N ALA A 92 3.31 -9.67 26.60
CA ALA A 92 2.02 -9.45 25.95
C ALA A 92 0.86 -10.15 26.66
N GLY A 93 1.04 -10.62 27.90
CA GLY A 93 -0.05 -11.05 28.78
C GLY A 93 -0.85 -12.24 28.23
N GLY A 94 -0.14 -13.25 27.72
CA GLY A 94 -0.73 -14.42 27.09
C GLY A 94 -0.04 -15.73 27.48
N GLY A 95 -0.03 -16.05 28.78
CA GLY A 95 0.49 -17.30 29.34
C GLY A 95 1.96 -17.27 29.71
#